data_AF-A0A8V5GZV0-F1
#
_entry.id   AF-A0A8V5GZV0-F1
#
_cell.length_a   1.000
_cell.length_b   1.000
_cell.length_c   1.000
_cell.angle_alpha   90.00
_cell.angle_beta   90.00
_cell.angle_gamma   90.00
#
_symmetry.space_group_name_H-M   'P 1'
#
loop_
_entity.id
_entity.type
_entity.pdbx_description
1 polymer ?
#
loop_
_entity_poly.entity_id
_entity_poly.type
_entity_poly.pdbx_seq_one_letter_code
_entity_poly.pdbx_strand_id
1 'polypeptide(L)'
;MAAAAEAAGGGSSSRHEKSLGLLTTKFVSLLQEAKDGVLDLKAAADTLAVRQKRRIYDITNVLEGIDLIEKKSKTAFSGSKP
;
A
#
# COMPACT_ATOMS: atom_id res chain seq x y z
N MET A 1 6.86 15.07 -40.21
CA MET A 1 6.96 13.60 -40.14
C MET A 1 7.74 13.24 -38.90
N ALA A 2 7.32 12.16 -38.26
CA ALA A 2 7.33 11.90 -36.83
C ALA A 2 8.66 11.53 -36.15
N ALA A 3 8.57 11.58 -34.83
CA ALA A 3 9.14 10.67 -33.83
C ALA A 3 10.56 10.97 -33.33
N ALA A 4 10.91 10.72 -32.07
CA ALA A 4 10.23 10.53 -30.78
C ALA A 4 11.35 10.15 -29.80
N ALA A 5 11.09 10.38 -28.51
CA ALA A 5 11.68 9.66 -27.37
C ALA A 5 13.17 9.90 -27.07
N GLU A 6 13.41 10.91 -26.25
CA GLU A 6 14.45 10.87 -25.23
C GLU A 6 14.16 9.68 -24.29
N ALA A 7 15.05 8.69 -24.35
CA ALA A 7 15.08 7.56 -23.43
C ALA A 7 16.23 7.74 -22.44
N ALA A 8 16.03 7.15 -21.26
CA ALA A 8 17.05 6.71 -20.31
C ALA A 8 17.44 7.68 -19.17
N GLY A 9 16.51 7.83 -18.21
CA GLY A 9 16.85 7.96 -16.79
C GLY A 9 16.99 6.58 -16.13
N GLY A 10 18.05 5.84 -16.47
CA GLY A 10 18.38 4.57 -15.80
C GLY A 10 19.03 4.83 -14.44
N GLY A 11 18.52 4.19 -13.38
CA GLY A 11 19.25 4.08 -12.11
C GLY A 11 18.48 4.30 -10.81
N SER A 12 17.20 3.90 -10.66
CA SER A 12 16.57 3.86 -9.32
C SER A 12 15.34 2.95 -9.17
N SER A 13 15.04 2.13 -10.18
CA SER A 13 13.79 1.35 -10.28
C SER A 13 13.57 0.39 -9.11
N SER A 14 14.62 -0.29 -8.63
CA SER A 14 14.48 -1.31 -7.57
C SER A 14 14.23 -0.76 -6.16
N ARG A 15 14.58 0.52 -5.90
CA ARG A 15 14.33 1.16 -4.59
C ARG A 15 12.92 1.71 -4.50
N HIS A 16 12.41 2.28 -5.60
CA HIS A 16 11.05 2.82 -5.66
C HIS A 16 9.99 1.72 -5.56
N GLU A 17 10.23 0.56 -6.16
CA GLU A 17 9.34 -0.61 -6.10
C GLU A 17 9.14 -1.16 -4.68
N LYS A 18 10.09 -0.92 -3.77
CA LYS A 18 10.05 -1.34 -2.35
C LYS A 18 9.82 -0.18 -1.39
N SER A 19 9.52 1.00 -1.92
CA SER A 19 9.31 2.20 -1.09
C SER A 19 8.04 2.08 -0.26
N LEU A 20 8.06 2.61 0.96
CA LEU A 20 6.88 2.68 1.81
C LEU A 20 5.75 3.46 1.13
N GLY A 21 6.06 4.51 0.36
CA GLY A 21 5.06 5.27 -0.39
C GLY A 21 4.27 4.40 -1.37
N LEU A 22 4.97 3.63 -2.23
CA LEU A 22 4.31 2.74 -3.20
C LEU A 22 3.47 1.65 -2.50
N LEU A 23 4.02 1.06 -1.44
CA LEU A 23 3.30 0.08 -0.63
C LEU A 23 2.04 0.68 -0.02
N THR A 24 2.13 1.90 0.52
CA THR A 24 0.98 2.62 1.10
C THR A 24 -0.07 2.90 0.05
N THR A 25 0.31 3.37 -1.15
CA THR A 25 -0.64 3.61 -2.25
C THR A 25 -1.39 2.35 -2.62
N LYS A 26 -0.68 1.22 -2.79
CA LYS A 26 -1.32 -0.08 -3.07
C LYS A 26 -2.24 -0.53 -1.93
N PHE A 27 -1.83 -0.35 -0.69
CA PHE A 27 -2.63 -0.70 0.49
C PHE A 27 -3.95 0.09 0.53
N VAL A 28 -3.88 1.41 0.28
CA VAL A 28 -5.06 2.27 0.24
C VAL A 28 -5.96 1.92 -0.95
N SER A 29 -5.41 1.59 -2.12
CA SER A 29 -6.21 1.10 -3.26
C SER A 29 -6.97 -0.18 -2.91
N LEU A 30 -6.33 -1.14 -2.26
CA LEU A 30 -6.99 -2.37 -1.81
C LEU A 30 -8.08 -2.08 -0.76
N LEU A 31 -7.84 -1.10 0.12
CA LEU A 31 -8.82 -0.68 1.12
C LEU A 31 -10.04 -0.03 0.46
N GLN A 32 -9.84 0.75 -0.60
CA GLN A 32 -10.92 1.37 -1.37
C GLN A 32 -11.71 0.34 -2.20
N GLU A 33 -11.05 -0.70 -2.71
CA GLU A 33 -11.69 -1.81 -3.42
C GLU A 33 -12.45 -2.76 -2.47
N ALA A 34 -12.06 -2.81 -1.19
CA ALA A 34 -12.73 -3.62 -0.19
C ALA A 34 -14.15 -3.10 0.09
N LYS A 35 -15.16 -3.90 -0.30
CA LYS A 35 -16.59 -3.55 -0.24
C LYS A 35 -17.10 -3.22 1.17
N ASP A 36 -16.52 -3.80 2.21
CA ASP A 36 -16.95 -3.59 3.60
C ASP A 36 -16.09 -2.56 4.33
N GLY A 37 -15.20 -1.88 3.59
CA GLY A 37 -14.10 -1.11 4.18
C GLY A 37 -13.13 -1.99 4.95
N VAL A 38 -13.29 -3.32 4.98
CA VAL A 38 -12.43 -4.21 5.76
C VAL A 38 -11.29 -4.72 4.89
N LEU A 39 -10.06 -4.35 5.24
CA LEU A 39 -8.85 -4.87 4.63
C LEU A 39 -8.17 -5.88 5.56
N ASP A 40 -7.97 -7.10 5.05
CA ASP A 40 -7.20 -8.12 5.74
C ASP A 40 -5.69 -7.87 5.61
N LEU A 41 -5.01 -7.82 6.75
CA LEU A 41 -3.56 -7.62 6.84
C LEU A 41 -2.75 -8.67 6.09
N LYS A 42 -3.18 -9.93 6.20
CA LYS A 42 -2.51 -11.05 5.52
C LYS A 42 -2.70 -10.94 4.01
N ALA A 43 -3.93 -10.72 3.56
CA ALA A 43 -4.23 -10.55 2.14
C ALA A 43 -3.47 -9.36 1.56
N ALA A 44 -3.46 -8.22 2.25
CA ALA A 44 -2.66 -7.06 1.86
C ALA A 44 -1.16 -7.40 1.83
N ALA A 45 -0.61 -8.08 2.84
CA ALA A 45 0.80 -8.46 2.84
C ALA A 45 1.18 -9.37 1.66
N ASP A 46 0.29 -10.31 1.31
CA ASP A 46 0.46 -11.20 0.16
C ASP A 46 0.36 -10.43 -1.16
N THR A 47 -0.63 -9.54 -1.32
CA THR A 47 -0.81 -8.70 -2.52
C THR A 47 0.32 -7.70 -2.71
N LEU A 48 0.81 -7.10 -1.63
CA LEU A 48 1.95 -6.19 -1.67
C LEU A 48 3.29 -6.94 -1.82
N ALA A 49 3.28 -8.28 -1.84
CA ALA A 49 4.45 -9.15 -1.97
C ALA A 49 5.58 -8.81 -0.99
N VAL A 50 5.20 -8.32 0.21
CA VAL A 50 6.18 -7.84 1.19
C VAL A 50 6.71 -9.03 1.95
N ARG A 51 7.92 -9.48 1.61
CA ARG A 51 8.61 -10.55 2.36
C ARG A 51 8.86 -10.19 3.84
N GLN A 52 8.76 -8.91 4.20
CA GLN A 52 9.03 -8.39 5.53
C GLN A 52 7.76 -7.77 6.15
N LYS A 53 7.23 -8.41 7.20
CA LYS A 53 6.10 -7.90 7.99
C LYS A 53 6.33 -6.48 8.55
N ARG A 54 7.58 -6.01 8.61
CA ARG A 54 7.94 -4.69 9.16
C ARG A 54 7.25 -3.51 8.44
N ARG A 55 7.08 -3.56 7.11
CA ARG A 55 6.49 -2.46 6.33
C ARG A 55 4.98 -2.36 6.49
N ILE A 56 4.31 -3.48 6.71
CA ILE A 56 2.87 -3.52 6.97
C ILE A 56 2.56 -2.74 8.25
N TYR A 57 3.34 -2.95 9.32
CA TYR A 57 3.16 -2.20 10.56
C TYR A 57 3.45 -0.70 10.40
N ASP A 58 4.45 -0.32 9.60
CA ASP A 58 4.69 1.10 9.31
C ASP A 58 3.46 1.74 8.65
N ILE A 59 2.85 1.06 7.68
CA ILE A 59 1.66 1.54 6.97
C ILE A 59 0.46 1.59 7.91
N THR A 60 0.21 0.51 8.66
CA THR A 60 -0.96 0.45 9.56
C THR A 60 -0.85 1.45 10.69
N ASN A 61 0.33 1.63 11.29
CA ASN A 61 0.53 2.59 12.38
C ASN A 61 0.35 4.04 11.90
N VAL A 62 0.77 4.35 10.68
CA VAL A 62 0.56 5.69 10.08
C VAL A 62 -0.92 5.91 9.76
N LEU A 63 -1.58 4.94 9.13
CA LEU A 63 -3.00 5.03 8.77
C LEU A 63 -3.93 5.03 10.00
N GLU A 64 -3.56 4.30 11.05
CA GLU A 64 -4.23 4.30 12.37
C GLU A 64 -3.98 5.64 13.09
N GLY A 65 -2.76 6.17 13.04
CA GLY A 65 -2.42 7.45 13.66
C GLY A 65 -3.07 8.68 13.02
N ILE A 66 -3.66 8.54 11.83
CA ILE A 66 -4.47 9.57 11.15
C ILE A 66 -5.96 9.21 11.10
N ASP A 67 -6.38 8.21 11.89
CA ASP A 67 -7.76 7.71 11.99
C ASP A 67 -8.42 7.32 10.64
N LEU A 68 -7.61 6.98 9.63
CA LEU A 68 -8.12 6.50 8.34
C LEU A 68 -8.52 5.02 8.40
N ILE A 69 -7.86 4.24 9.27
CA ILE A 69 -8.19 2.85 9.51
C ILE A 69 -8.26 2.58 11.01
N GLU A 70 -9.20 1.72 11.41
CA GLU A 70 -9.30 1.21 12.77
C GLU A 70 -9.09 -0.30 12.80
N LYS A 71 -8.42 -0.76 13.85
CA LYS A 71 -8.16 -2.18 14.05
C LYS A 71 -9.45 -2.89 14.48
N LYS A 72 -10.09 -3.55 13.51
CA LYS A 72 -11.30 -4.34 13.75
C LYS A 72 -11.01 -5.69 14.40
N SER A 73 -9.87 -6.31 14.11
CA SER A 73 -9.44 -7.58 14.75
C SER A 73 -7.92 -7.83 14.59
N LYS A 74 -7.40 -8.93 15.16
CA LYS A 74 -5.96 -9.28 15.11
C LYS A 74 -5.39 -9.32 13.67
N THR A 75 -6.23 -9.50 12.66
CA THR A 75 -5.82 -9.62 11.25
C THR A 75 -6.60 -8.73 10.27
N ALA A 76 -7.56 -7.91 10.73
CA ALA A 76 -8.40 -7.11 9.84
C ALA A 76 -8.54 -5.66 10.34
N PHE A 77 -8.47 -4.70 9.41
CA PHE A 77 -8.70 -3.27 9.64
C PHE A 77 -9.95 -2.81 8.90
N SER A 78 -10.73 -1.90 9.48
CA SER A 78 -11.80 -1.20 8.77
C SER A 78 -11.38 0.23 8.42
N GLY A 79 -11.53 0.60 7.15
CA GLY A 79 -11.37 1.96 6.67
C GLY A 79 -12.60 2.79 6.98
N SER A 80 -12.35 3.98 7.52
CA SER A 80 -13.35 5.02 7.66
C SER A 80 -13.69 5.57 6.27
N LYS A 81 -14.94 5.42 5.84
CA LYS A 81 -15.45 6.05 4.62
C LYS A 81 -15.97 7.44 4.99
N PRO A 82 -15.55 8.52 4.32
CA PRO A 82 -16.20 9.83 4.49
C PRO A 82 -17.65 9.79 3.98
#